data_AF-A0A0F5PEU4-F1
#
_entry.id   AF-A0A0F5PEU4-F1
#
_cell.length_a   1.000
_cell.length_b   1.000
_cell.length_c   1.000
_cell.angle_alpha   90.00
_cell.angle_beta   90.00
_cell.angle_gamma   90.00
#
_symmetry.space_group_name_H-M   'P 1'
#
loop_
_entity.id
_entity.type
_entity.pdbx_description
1 polymer ?
#
loop_
_entity_poly.entity_id
_entity_poly.type
_entity_poly.pdbx_seq_one_letter_code
_entity_poly.pdbx_strand_id
1 'polypeptide(L)'
;MQHIRSKAGEIVTANPRWDRRFWNLQVTDVREEVIELRVLVTARDAAIVFDLRCDVREALLAFIAQEMPEALPRCRQLQLRD
;
A
#
# COMPACT_ATOMS: atom_id res chain seq x y z
N MET A 1 0.10 12.53 4.65
CA MET A 1 1.07 11.82 3.77
C MET A 1 2.28 11.26 4.51
N GLN A 2 2.93 12.01 5.41
CA GLN A 2 4.10 11.47 6.15
C GLN A 2 3.75 10.22 6.99
N HIS A 3 2.57 10.15 7.60
CA HIS A 3 2.13 8.97 8.37
C HIS A 3 2.05 7.71 7.50
N ILE A 4 1.46 7.78 6.31
CA ILE A 4 1.38 6.65 5.37
C ILE A 4 2.78 6.20 4.95
N ARG A 5 3.67 7.14 4.65
CA ARG A 5 5.06 6.84 4.27
C ARG A 5 5.84 6.19 5.40
N SER A 6 5.71 6.70 6.63
CA SER A 6 6.32 6.10 7.82
C SER A 6 5.82 4.68 8.01
N LYS A 7 4.49 4.49 7.94
CA LYS A 7 3.90 3.18 8.15
C LYS A 7 4.30 2.17 7.07
N ALA A 8 4.33 2.59 5.81
CA ALA A 8 4.84 1.76 4.72
C ALA A 8 6.27 1.30 4.99
N GLY A 9 7.13 2.20 5.49
CA GLY A 9 8.50 1.87 5.87
C GLY A 9 8.58 0.87 7.01
N GLU A 10 7.80 1.04 8.07
CA GLU A 10 7.72 0.05 9.16
C GLU A 10 7.31 -1.33 8.64
N ILE A 11 6.27 -1.39 7.81
CA ILE A 11 5.75 -2.65 7.26
C ILE A 11 6.81 -3.33 6.38
N VAL A 12 7.43 -2.59 5.46
CA VAL A 12 8.44 -3.15 4.55
C VAL A 12 9.67 -3.63 5.33
N THR A 13 10.16 -2.80 6.26
CA THR A 13 11.39 -3.11 7.02
C THR A 13 11.22 -4.25 8.01
N ALA A 14 10.00 -4.48 8.51
CA ALA A 14 9.66 -5.60 9.38
C ALA A 14 9.35 -6.90 8.61
N ASN A 15 9.08 -6.84 7.30
CA ASN A 15 8.66 -8.01 6.54
C ASN A 15 9.86 -8.93 6.19
N PRO A 16 9.84 -10.22 6.57
CA PRO A 16 10.95 -11.14 6.32
C PRO A 16 11.22 -11.43 4.84
N ARG A 17 10.27 -11.12 3.94
CA ARG A 17 10.43 -11.25 2.49
C ARG A 17 11.28 -10.14 1.87
N TRP A 18 11.49 -9.02 2.58
CA TRP A 18 12.27 -7.90 2.06
C TRP A 18 13.77 -8.20 2.10
N ASP A 19 14.45 -7.98 0.97
CA ASP A 19 15.88 -8.25 0.82
C ASP A 19 16.79 -7.13 1.38
N ARG A 20 16.19 -6.10 1.98
CA ARG A 20 16.86 -4.94 2.58
C ARG A 20 17.63 -4.06 1.61
N ARG A 21 17.44 -4.22 0.30
CA ARG A 21 18.19 -3.45 -0.70
C ARG A 21 17.54 -2.10 -0.98
N PHE A 22 16.24 -2.08 -1.29
CA PHE A 22 15.57 -0.85 -1.64
C PHE A 22 14.08 -0.92 -1.34
N TRP A 23 13.53 0.22 -0.90
CA TRP A 23 12.10 0.48 -0.96
C TRP A 23 11.84 1.99 -1.09
N ASN A 24 10.67 2.36 -1.60
CA ASN A 24 10.19 3.73 -1.62
C ASN A 24 8.65 3.78 -1.68
N LEU A 25 8.06 4.91 -1.31
CA LEU A 25 6.66 5.23 -1.58
C LEU A 25 6.59 6.49 -2.44
N GLN A 26 5.83 6.48 -3.52
CA GLN A 26 5.65 7.65 -4.38
C GLN A 26 4.16 7.95 -4.52
N VAL A 27 3.81 9.23 -4.58
CA VAL A 27 2.54 9.66 -5.16
C VAL A 27 2.76 9.64 -6.66
N THR A 28 2.02 8.82 -7.39
CA THR A 28 2.21 8.66 -8.84
C THR A 28 1.16 9.39 -9.66
N ASP A 29 0.00 9.67 -9.08
CA ASP A 29 -1.08 10.41 -9.73
C ASP A 29 -1.99 11.07 -8.67
N VAL A 30 -2.67 12.15 -9.06
CA VAL A 30 -3.71 12.82 -8.27
C VAL A 30 -4.87 13.14 -9.20
N ARG A 31 -6.03 12.58 -8.89
CA ARG A 31 -7.29 12.77 -9.62
C ARG A 31 -8.30 13.45 -8.70
N GLU A 32 -9.43 13.84 -9.26
CA GLU A 32 -10.48 14.60 -8.56
C GLU A 32 -10.89 13.97 -7.22
N GLU A 33 -11.01 12.64 -7.16
CA GLU A 33 -11.48 11.93 -5.96
C GLU A 33 -10.42 11.02 -5.30
N VAL A 34 -9.27 10.80 -5.95
CA VAL A 34 -8.30 9.79 -5.50
C VAL A 34 -6.85 10.24 -5.68
N ILE A 35 -5.99 9.78 -4.78
CA ILE A 35 -4.53 9.90 -4.88
C ILE A 35 -3.97 8.50 -5.12
N GLU A 36 -3.17 8.32 -6.17
CA GLU A 36 -2.48 7.06 -6.43
C GLU A 36 -1.15 7.03 -5.67
N LEU A 37 -1.00 6.00 -4.82
CA LEU A 37 0.24 5.73 -4.10
C LEU A 37 0.89 4.44 -4.64
N ARG A 38 2.18 4.51 -4.93
CA ARG A 38 2.98 3.36 -5.37
C ARG A 38 4.06 3.05 -4.35
N VAL A 39 4.02 1.83 -3.81
CA VAL A 39 5.10 1.27 -3.00
C VAL A 39 6.01 0.42 -3.89
N LEU A 40 7.28 0.82 -3.98
CA LEU A 40 8.33 0.11 -4.68
C LEU A 40 9.15 -0.65 -3.64
N VAL A 41 9.41 -1.93 -3.90
CA VAL A 41 10.18 -2.82 -3.03
C VAL A 41 11.02 -3.76 -3.88
N THR A 42 12.18 -4.14 -3.36
CA THR A 42 13.01 -5.24 -3.89
C THR A 42 12.83 -6.49 -3.04
N ALA A 43 13.04 -7.65 -3.65
CA ALA A 43 13.18 -8.91 -2.95
C ALA A 43 14.14 -9.81 -3.75
N ARG A 44 14.48 -10.96 -3.17
CA ARG A 44 15.47 -11.88 -3.76
C ARG A 44 15.09 -12.42 -5.15
N ASP A 45 13.80 -12.49 -5.47
CA ASP A 45 13.27 -12.90 -6.77
C ASP A 45 11.87 -12.33 -7.02
N ALA A 46 11.37 -12.48 -8.25
CA ALA A 46 10.11 -11.89 -8.69
C ALA A 46 8.88 -12.46 -7.98
N ALA A 47 8.89 -13.74 -7.62
CA ALA A 47 7.78 -14.36 -6.90
C ALA A 47 7.64 -13.74 -5.50
N ILE A 48 8.77 -13.57 -4.81
CA ILE A 48 8.78 -12.95 -3.47
C ILE A 48 8.46 -11.45 -3.56
N VAL A 49 8.87 -10.75 -4.62
CA VAL A 49 8.44 -9.35 -4.85
C VAL A 49 6.92 -9.25 -4.94
N PHE A 50 6.27 -10.19 -5.63
CA PHE A 50 4.80 -10.21 -5.73
C PHE A 50 4.17 -10.38 -4.35
N ASP A 51 4.59 -11.39 -3.59
CA ASP A 51 4.08 -11.65 -2.25
C ASP A 51 4.30 -10.47 -1.30
N LEU A 52 5.51 -9.90 -1.28
CA LEU A 52 5.84 -8.74 -0.44
C LEU A 52 4.94 -7.54 -0.77
N ARG A 53 4.61 -7.31 -2.05
CA ARG A 53 3.69 -6.23 -2.44
C ARG A 53 2.27 -6.47 -1.94
N CYS A 54 1.81 -7.72 -1.94
CA CYS A 54 0.51 -8.08 -1.38
C CYS A 54 0.48 -7.81 0.12
N ASP A 55 1.45 -8.34 0.88
CA ASP A 55 1.55 -8.10 2.33
C ASP A 55 1.55 -6.61 2.67
N VAL A 56 2.38 -5.83 1.95
CA VAL A 56 2.53 -4.40 2.18
C VAL A 56 1.22 -3.67 1.89
N ARG A 57 0.53 -4.01 0.79
CA ARG A 57 -0.75 -3.40 0.42
C ARG A 57 -1.82 -3.70 1.46
N GLU A 58 -1.95 -4.96 1.87
CA GLU A 58 -2.97 -5.38 2.85
C GLU A 58 -2.74 -4.71 4.21
N ALA A 59 -1.50 -4.69 4.70
CA ALA A 59 -1.16 -4.04 5.95
C ALA A 59 -1.36 -2.51 5.91
N LEU A 60 -1.02 -1.87 4.79
CA LEU A 60 -1.29 -0.44 4.60
C LEU A 60 -2.77 -0.13 4.54
N LEU A 61 -3.57 -0.95 3.84
CA LEU A 61 -5.02 -0.79 3.80
C LEU A 61 -5.64 -0.97 5.19
N ALA A 62 -5.18 -1.96 5.97
CA ALA A 62 -5.62 -2.15 7.35
C ALA A 62 -5.32 -0.92 8.22
N PHE A 63 -4.11 -0.37 8.11
CA PHE A 63 -3.73 0.87 8.79
C PHE A 63 -4.58 2.06 8.38
N ILE A 64 -4.82 2.25 7.07
CA ILE A 64 -5.66 3.35 6.57
C ILE A 64 -7.10 3.19 7.07
N ALA A 65 -7.65 1.97 7.04
CA ALA A 65 -9.00 1.71 7.52
C ALA A 65 -9.17 2.01 9.02
N GLN A 66 -8.12 1.80 9.82
CA GLN A 66 -8.13 2.05 11.26
C GLN A 66 -7.91 3.53 11.60
N GLU A 67 -6.92 4.18 10.99
CA GLU A 67 -6.46 5.51 11.39
C GLU A 67 -7.03 6.65 10.55
N MET A 68 -7.47 6.35 9.32
CA MET A 68 -7.94 7.32 8.33
C MET A 68 -9.13 6.77 7.53
N PRO A 69 -10.21 6.29 8.20
CA PRO A 69 -11.35 5.66 7.52
C PRO A 69 -12.00 6.58 6.47
N GLU A 70 -11.93 7.90 6.64
CA GLU A 70 -12.43 8.90 5.72
C GLU A 70 -11.68 8.96 4.38
N ALA A 71 -10.44 8.43 4.33
CA ALA A 71 -9.59 8.37 3.15
C ALA A 71 -9.86 7.15 2.28
N LEU A 72 -10.65 6.18 2.76
CA LEU A 72 -11.09 5.06 1.94
C LEU A 72 -12.10 5.55 0.88
N PRO A 73 -12.04 5.03 -0.36
CA PRO A 73 -13.03 5.34 -1.38
C PRO A 73 -14.44 5.08 -0.86
N ARG A 74 -15.27 6.13 -0.81
CA ARG A 74 -16.66 6.07 -0.33
C ARG A 74 -17.67 5.78 -1.45
N CYS A 75 -17.20 5.34 -2.62
CA CYS A 75 -18.09 4.86 -3.67
C CYS A 75 -18.94 3.72 -3.10
N ARG A 76 -20.23 3.98 -2.91
CA ARG A 76 -21.24 2.95 -2.68
C ARG A 76 -21.04 1.93 -3.80
N GLN A 77 -20.75 0.67 -3.45
CA GLN A 77 -20.86 -0.43 -4.39
C GLN A 77 -22.27 -0.36 -4.96
N LEU A 78 -22.41 0.11 -6.21
CA LEU A 78 -23.56 -0.24 -7.02
C LEU A 78 -23.49 -1.76 -7.07
N GLN A 79 -24.33 -2.42 -6.27
CA GLN A 79 -24.57 -3.84 -6.37
C GLN A 79 -24.87 -4.12 -7.85
N LEU A 80 -23.90 -4.70 -8.56
CA LEU A 80 -24.19 -5.39 -9.80
C LEU A 80 -25.10 -6.54 -9.38
N ARG A 81 -26.40 -6.32 -9.56
CA ARG A 81 -27.41 -7.37 -9.51
C ARG A 81 -27.26 -8.13 -10.82
N ASP A 82 -26.79 -9.37 -10.71
CA ASP A 82 -27.15 -10.40 -11.69
C ASP A 82 -28.61 -10.82 -11.47
#